data_AF-A0AAU3LXX7-F1
#
_entry.id   AF-A0AAU3LXX7-F1
#
_cell.length_a   1.000
_cell.length_b   1.000
_cell.length_c   1.000
_cell.angle_alpha   90.00
_cell.angle_beta   90.00
_cell.angle_gamma   90.00
#
_symmetry.space_group_name_H-M   'P 1'
#
loop_
_entity.id
_entity.type
_entity.pdbx_description
1 polymer ?
#
loop_
_entity_poly.entity_id
_entity_poly.type
_entity_poly.pdbx_seq_one_letter_code
_entity_poly.pdbx_strand_id
1 'polypeptide(L)'
;MDIVYASLRRRTRAPDEPASELAEALSTLWAHARLEDGLEHVSGRSEWDRVDFLMYLLTHDCGTLGFCSAVYRVRSLLHRCHEASALMQRRYLPPDAPTDLLGATGFRCCAAQTPQN
;
A
#
# COMPACT_ATOMS: atom_id res chain seq x y z
N MET A 1 -12.60 2.36 9.17
CA MET A 1 -11.72 1.55 8.31
C MET A 1 -11.29 2.41 7.14
N ASP A 2 -10.01 2.37 6.78
CA ASP A 2 -9.46 3.11 5.65
C ASP A 2 -9.17 2.12 4.51
N ILE A 3 -9.54 2.47 3.28
CA ILE A 3 -9.26 1.64 2.11
C ILE A 3 -8.25 2.38 1.24
N VAL A 4 -7.13 1.75 0.95
CA VAL A 4 -6.06 2.32 0.14
C VAL A 4 -5.83 1.45 -1.08
N TYR A 5 -5.83 2.10 -2.23
CA TYR A 5 -5.40 1.50 -3.49
C TYR A 5 -3.93 1.84 -3.73
N ALA A 6 -3.13 0.83 -4.05
CA ALA A 6 -1.71 1.00 -4.38
C ALA A 6 -1.33 0.12 -5.57
N SER A 7 -0.29 0.50 -6.30
CA SER A 7 0.22 -0.29 -7.41
C SER A 7 1.74 -0.33 -7.40
N LEU A 8 2.31 -1.47 -7.79
CA LEU A 8 3.74 -1.65 -7.99
C LEU A 8 4.02 -1.90 -9.47
N ARG A 9 4.80 -1.01 -10.08
CA ARG A 9 5.22 -1.12 -11.48
C ARG A 9 6.34 -2.15 -11.62
N ARG A 10 6.29 -2.97 -12.66
CA ARG A 10 7.36 -3.93 -12.93
C ARG A 10 8.56 -3.26 -13.59
N ARG A 11 9.76 -3.75 -13.28
CA ARG A 11 11.02 -3.37 -13.94
C ARG A 11 11.12 -3.91 -15.36
N THR A 12 10.67 -5.14 -15.54
CA THR A 12 10.64 -5.85 -16.82
C THR A 12 9.26 -6.45 -16.97
N ARG A 13 8.72 -6.46 -18.19
CA ARG A 13 7.45 -7.13 -18.51
C ARG A 13 7.48 -8.56 -17.98
N ALA A 14 6.43 -8.96 -17.25
CA ALA A 14 6.39 -10.27 -16.60
C ALA A 14 6.40 -11.41 -17.63
N PRO A 15 7.05 -12.55 -17.31
CA PRO A 15 6.79 -13.82 -17.99
C PRO A 15 5.41 -14.38 -17.60
N ASP A 16 4.93 -15.36 -18.38
CA ASP A 16 3.53 -15.79 -18.56
C ASP A 16 2.70 -16.21 -17.32
N GLU A 17 3.19 -16.14 -16.08
CA GLU A 17 2.48 -16.67 -14.89
C GLU A 17 2.09 -15.61 -13.82
N PRO A 18 1.06 -14.78 -14.09
CA PRO A 18 0.65 -13.66 -13.24
C PRO A 18 0.08 -14.08 -11.87
N ALA A 19 -0.42 -15.31 -11.73
CA ALA A 19 -1.04 -15.79 -10.48
C ALA A 19 -0.01 -16.11 -9.39
N SER A 20 1.13 -16.72 -9.76
CA SER A 20 2.21 -17.05 -8.82
C SER A 20 2.87 -15.79 -8.27
N GLU A 21 3.11 -14.81 -9.14
CA GLU A 21 3.66 -13.51 -8.77
C GLU A 21 2.79 -12.76 -7.76
N LEU A 22 1.47 -12.75 -7.97
CA LEU A 22 0.54 -12.08 -7.06
C LEU A 22 0.55 -12.76 -5.68
N ALA A 23 0.55 -14.10 -5.62
CA ALA A 23 0.59 -14.84 -4.37
C ALA A 23 1.88 -14.55 -3.58
N GLU A 24 3.03 -14.49 -4.25
CA GLU A 24 4.31 -14.11 -3.63
C GLU A 24 4.28 -12.67 -3.11
N ALA A 25 3.68 -11.76 -3.88
CA ALA A 25 3.57 -10.36 -3.50
C ALA A 25 2.69 -10.16 -2.26
N LEU A 26 1.53 -10.81 -2.23
CA LEU A 26 0.62 -10.81 -1.08
C LEU A 26 1.28 -11.47 0.14
N SER A 27 2.00 -12.57 -0.05
CA SER A 27 2.74 -13.25 1.04
C SER A 27 3.81 -12.33 1.63
N THR A 28 4.53 -11.58 0.79
CA THR A 28 5.54 -10.62 1.23
C THR A 28 4.90 -9.46 2.01
N LEU A 29 3.73 -8.98 1.58
CA LEU A 29 2.99 -7.93 2.30
C LEU A 29 2.61 -8.38 3.70
N TRP A 30 2.04 -9.58 3.83
CA TRP A 30 1.68 -10.13 5.13
C TRP A 30 2.90 -10.40 6.02
N ALA A 31 4.00 -10.89 5.45
CA ALA A 31 5.23 -11.18 6.21
C ALA A 31 5.89 -9.92 6.80
N HIS A 32 5.66 -8.73 6.21
CA HIS A 32 6.27 -7.47 6.64
C HIS A 32 5.28 -6.43 7.18
N ALA A 33 4.00 -6.80 7.27
CA ALA A 33 2.98 -6.03 7.97
C ALA A 33 3.30 -5.98 9.47
N ARG A 34 3.20 -4.78 10.04
CA ARG A 34 3.29 -4.50 11.47
C ARG A 34 1.92 -4.11 11.99
N LEU A 35 1.73 -4.25 13.30
CA LEU A 35 0.50 -3.84 13.97
C LEU A 35 0.18 -2.35 13.70
N GLU A 36 1.20 -1.50 13.66
CA GLU A 36 1.09 -0.06 13.40
C GLU A 36 0.58 0.27 11.98
N ASP A 37 0.85 -0.59 11.00
CA ASP A 37 0.28 -0.40 9.66
C ASP A 37 -1.22 -0.66 9.69
N GLY A 38 -1.72 -1.44 10.65
CA GLY A 38 -3.14 -1.75 10.82
C GLY A 38 -3.73 -2.53 9.65
N LEU A 39 -2.94 -3.31 8.91
CA LEU A 39 -3.42 -4.08 7.77
C LEU A 39 -4.36 -5.21 8.23
N GLU A 40 -5.64 -5.14 7.86
CA GLU A 40 -6.65 -6.17 8.15
C GLU A 40 -6.83 -7.14 7.00
N HIS A 41 -6.81 -6.61 5.78
CA HIS A 41 -7.00 -7.41 4.58
C HIS A 41 -6.23 -6.78 3.42
N VAL A 42 -5.74 -7.64 2.53
CA VAL A 42 -5.19 -7.22 1.25
C VAL A 42 -5.62 -8.20 0.18
N SER A 43 -6.12 -7.64 -0.91
CA SER A 43 -6.30 -8.35 -2.17
C SER A 43 -5.45 -7.66 -3.24
N GLY A 44 -5.21 -8.36 -4.34
CA GLY A 44 -4.51 -7.77 -5.44
C GLY A 44 -4.92 -8.37 -6.76
N ARG A 45 -4.48 -7.70 -7.82
CA ARG A 45 -4.75 -8.07 -9.20
C ARG A 45 -3.47 -7.87 -9.99
N SER A 46 -3.07 -8.90 -10.71
CA SER A 46 -1.92 -8.84 -11.59
C SER A 46 -2.37 -8.30 -12.94
N GLU A 47 -1.80 -7.17 -13.36
CA GLU A 47 -2.00 -6.57 -14.68
C GLU A 47 -0.78 -6.84 -15.57
N TRP A 48 -0.77 -6.39 -16.82
CA TRP A 48 0.36 -6.67 -17.72
C TRP A 48 1.69 -6.00 -17.31
N ASP A 49 1.64 -4.81 -16.71
CA ASP A 49 2.81 -3.98 -16.42
C ASP A 49 2.98 -3.61 -14.94
N ARG A 50 2.00 -3.97 -14.11
CA ARG A 50 1.99 -3.72 -12.67
C ARG A 50 1.20 -4.80 -11.91
N VAL A 51 1.33 -4.77 -10.60
CA VAL A 51 0.39 -5.44 -9.69
C VAL A 51 -0.33 -4.36 -8.90
N ASP A 52 -1.65 -4.44 -8.90
CA ASP A 52 -2.54 -3.55 -8.17
C ASP A 52 -2.95 -4.22 -6.85
N PHE A 53 -3.01 -3.44 -5.77
CA PHE A 53 -3.37 -3.89 -4.42
C PHE A 53 -4.51 -3.05 -3.88
N LEU A 54 -5.47 -3.72 -3.24
CA LEU A 54 -6.53 -3.10 -2.46
C LEU A 54 -6.33 -3.49 -1.00
N MET A 55 -5.96 -2.52 -0.18
CA MET A 55 -5.60 -2.71 1.23
C MET A 55 -6.69 -2.12 2.13
N TYR A 56 -7.10 -2.90 3.11
CA TYR A 56 -8.06 -2.51 4.14
C TYR A 56 -7.31 -2.35 5.45
N LEU A 57 -7.36 -1.14 6.01
CA LEU A 57 -6.62 -0.76 7.19
C LEU A 57 -7.56 -0.38 8.34
N LEU A 58 -7.18 -0.77 9.55
CA LEU A 58 -7.73 -0.21 10.77
C LEU A 58 -7.50 1.30 10.77
N THR A 59 -8.59 2.04 10.97
CA THR A 59 -8.51 3.48 11.21
C THR A 59 -7.84 3.69 12.55
N HIS A 60 -6.69 4.34 12.51
CA HIS A 60 -5.99 4.77 13.71
C HIS A 60 -6.36 6.23 13.96
N ASP A 61 -6.62 6.55 15.22
CA ASP A 61 -6.99 7.90 15.59
C ASP A 61 -5.80 8.84 15.35
N CYS A 62 -5.95 9.80 14.45
CA CYS A 62 -4.90 10.77 14.11
C CYS A 62 -4.44 11.56 15.34
N GLY A 63 -5.25 11.64 16.39
CA GLY A 63 -4.92 12.30 17.65
C GLY A 63 -3.86 11.59 18.50
N THR A 64 -3.67 10.27 18.34
CA THR A 64 -2.69 9.50 19.13
C THR A 64 -1.40 9.17 18.39
N LEU A 65 -1.42 9.16 17.05
CA LEU A 65 -0.28 8.69 16.24
C LEU A 65 0.45 9.75 15.43
N GLY A 66 0.03 11.02 15.49
CA GLY A 66 0.70 12.12 14.79
C GLY A 66 0.77 11.91 13.28
N PHE A 67 -0.16 12.52 12.52
CA PHE A 67 -0.09 12.64 11.05
C PHE A 67 0.08 11.35 10.22
N CYS A 68 -0.07 10.15 10.77
CA CYS A 68 0.10 8.90 10.04
C CYS A 68 -1.16 8.53 9.26
N SER A 69 -1.42 9.23 8.16
CA SER A 69 -2.48 8.87 7.21
C SER A 69 -2.35 7.42 6.75
N ALA A 70 -3.46 6.76 6.44
CA ALA A 70 -3.46 5.39 5.91
C ALA A 70 -2.54 5.22 4.69
N VAL A 71 -2.45 6.25 3.84
CA VAL A 71 -1.54 6.29 2.69
C VAL A 71 -0.07 6.22 3.11
N TYR A 72 0.33 6.97 4.15
CA TYR A 72 1.70 6.93 4.67
C TYR A 72 2.06 5.55 5.22
N ARG A 73 1.12 4.90 5.92
CA ARG A 73 1.30 3.56 6.47
C ARG A 73 1.46 2.52 5.36
N VAL A 74 0.59 2.55 4.34
CA VAL A 74 0.72 1.67 3.16
C VAL A 74 2.04 1.91 2.43
N ARG A 75 2.44 3.16 2.23
CA ARG A 75 3.72 3.49 1.59
C ARG A 75 4.90 2.95 2.39
N SER A 76 4.88 3.12 3.71
CA SER A 76 5.91 2.59 4.61
C SER A 76 5.99 1.06 4.56
N LEU A 77 4.84 0.38 4.54
CA LEU A 77 4.75 -1.07 4.38
C LEU A 77 5.35 -1.50 3.03
N LEU A 78 4.92 -0.90 1.92
CA LEU A 78 5.44 -1.21 0.58
C LEU A 78 6.94 -1.00 0.48
N HIS A 79 7.47 0.08 1.07
CA HIS A 79 8.89 0.35 1.11
C HIS A 79 9.64 -0.74 1.90
N ARG A 80 9.11 -1.16 3.06
CA ARG A 80 9.73 -2.26 3.83
C ARG A 80 9.68 -3.60 3.07
N CYS A 81 8.57 -3.91 2.41
CA CYS A 81 8.47 -5.11 1.57
C CYS A 81 9.48 -5.08 0.42
N HIS A 82 9.66 -3.92 -0.21
CA HIS A 82 10.64 -3.74 -1.28
C HIS A 82 12.06 -3.93 -0.75
N GLU A 83 12.43 -3.30 0.36
CA GLU A 83 13.75 -3.44 0.97
C GLU A 83 14.05 -4.85 1.49
N ALA A 84 13.05 -5.55 2.04
CA ALA A 84 13.26 -6.84 2.69
C ALA A 84 13.21 -8.04 1.73
N SER A 85 12.53 -7.92 0.58
CA SER A 85 12.33 -9.02 -0.36
C SER A 85 13.16 -8.83 -1.63
N ALA A 86 14.18 -9.68 -1.81
CA ALA A 86 14.99 -9.71 -3.03
C ALA A 86 14.13 -9.92 -4.30
N LEU A 87 13.00 -10.62 -4.16
CA LEU A 87 12.03 -10.79 -5.24
C LEU A 87 11.35 -9.45 -5.59
N MET A 88 10.89 -8.72 -4.58
CA MET A 88 10.30 -7.39 -4.78
C MET A 88 11.28 -6.44 -5.45
N GLN A 89 12.54 -6.41 -4.99
CA GLN A 89 13.58 -5.56 -5.57
C GLN A 89 13.86 -5.89 -7.03
N ARG A 90 13.95 -7.18 -7.37
CA ARG A 90 14.25 -7.62 -8.74
C ARG A 90 13.11 -7.34 -9.70
N ARG A 91 11.86 -7.57 -9.28
CA ARG A 91 10.69 -7.51 -10.17
C ARG A 91 10.04 -6.14 -10.25
N TYR A 92 10.01 -5.37 -9.16
CA TYR A 92 9.28 -4.11 -9.10
C TYR A 92 10.20 -2.90 -8.94
N LEU A 93 9.77 -1.77 -9.50
CA LEU A 93 10.36 -0.47 -9.23
C LEU A 93 10.10 -0.09 -7.77
N PRO A 94 10.97 0.73 -7.15
CA PRO A 94 10.71 1.26 -5.83
C PRO A 94 9.35 1.96 -5.79
N PRO A 95 8.58 1.84 -4.70
CA PRO A 95 7.25 2.46 -4.57
C PRO A 95 7.28 4.01 -4.65
N ASP A 96 8.46 4.61 -4.58
CA ASP A 96 8.71 6.05 -4.70
C ASP A 96 9.15 6.48 -6.11
N ALA A 97 9.22 5.55 -7.07
CA ALA A 97 9.44 5.90 -8.47
C ALA A 97 8.26 6.78 -8.94
N PRO A 98 8.50 7.94 -9.58
CA PRO A 98 7.46 8.89 -9.94
C PRO A 98 6.45 8.19 -10.86
N THR A 99 5.35 7.76 -10.26
CA THR A 99 4.20 7.17 -10.93
C THR A 99 3.10 8.18 -10.69
N ASP A 100 2.56 8.75 -11.77
CA ASP A 100 1.47 9.74 -11.74
C ASP A 100 0.44 9.39 -10.66
N LEU A 101 0.45 10.15 -9.56
CA LEU A 101 -0.57 10.13 -8.50
C LEU A 101 -1.86 10.79 -9.00
N LEU A 102 -2.27 10.50 -10.24
CA LEU A 102 -3.50 11.00 -10.85
C LEU A 102 -4.63 10.02 -10.52
N GLY A 103 -5.15 10.13 -9.29
CA GLY A 103 -6.30 9.31 -8.85
C GLY A 103 -6.80 9.54 -7.44
N ALA A 104 -6.11 10.30 -6.59
CA ALA A 104 -6.60 10.67 -5.26
C ALA A 104 -7.61 11.82 -5.36
N THR A 105 -8.82 11.51 -5.82
CA THR A 105 -9.96 12.44 -5.75
C THR A 105 -10.63 12.31 -4.38
N GLY A 106 -10.53 13.36 -3.54
CA GLY A 106 -11.10 13.45 -2.19
C GLY A 106 -10.24 12.71 -1.16
N PHE A 107 -9.88 13.27 -0.01
CA PHE A 107 -10.81 13.60 1.06
C PHE A 107 -10.26 14.71 1.97
N ARG A 108 -11.18 15.58 2.38
CA ARG A 108 -10.96 16.62 3.39
C ARG A 108 -10.59 15.98 4.73
N CYS A 109 -9.54 16.47 5.37
CA CYS A 109 -9.44 16.44 6.83
C CYS A 109 -10.57 17.32 7.38
N CYS A 110 -11.73 16.72 7.69
CA CYS A 110 -12.68 17.35 8.58
C CYS A 110 -12.09 17.28 9.99
N ALA A 111 -11.33 18.31 10.38
CA ALA A 111 -11.12 18.59 11.79
C ALA A 111 -12.51 18.88 12.39
N ALA A 112 -13.03 17.95 13.18
CA ALA A 112 -14.21 18.20 13.99
C ALA A 112 -13.84 19.31 14.99
N GLN A 113 -14.27 20.54 14.72
CA GLN A 113 -14.29 21.60 15.71
C GLN A 113 -15.24 21.15 16.83
N THR A 114 -14.68 20.98 18.03
CA THR A 114 -15.43 20.78 19.26
C THR A 114 -16.35 21.99 19.49
N PRO A 115 -17.65 21.79 19.76
CA PRO A 115 -18.48 22.87 20.25
C PRO A 115 -18.06 23.18 21.69
N GLN A 116 -17.53 24.38 21.93
CA GLN A 116 -17.47 24.94 23.27
C GLN A 116 -18.89 25.35 23.65
N ASN A 117 -19.39 24.81 24.76
CA ASN A 117 -20.56 25.31 25.47
C ASN A 117 -20.12 25.57 26.92
#